data_AF-A0A920GDB4-F1
#
_entry.id   AF-A0A920GDB4-F1
#
_cell.length_a   1.000
_cell.length_b   1.000
_cell.length_c   1.000
_cell.angle_alpha   90.00
_cell.angle_beta   90.00
_cell.angle_gamma   90.00
#
_symmetry.space_group_name_H-M   'P 1'
#
loop_
_entity.id
_entity.type
_entity.pdbx_description
1 polymer ?
#
loop_
_entity_poly.entity_id
_entity_poly.type
_entity_poly.pdbx_seq_one_letter_code
_entity_poly.pdbx_strand_id
1 'polypeptide(L)'
;MENIPTYINRKHGREKVVYMHALLEPILAETYGIMIYQEQVQQAARDLAGYTLGGADLLRRAMGKKIKEEMDQQRDIFVDRRWQK
;
A
#
# COMPACT_ATOMS: atom_id res chain seq x y z
N MET A 1 -9.12 -7.55 -11.77
CA MET A 1 -9.27 -9.02 -11.79
C MET A 1 -7.94 -9.75 -12.00
N GLU A 2 -6.89 -9.09 -12.50
CA GLU A 2 -5.57 -9.71 -12.74
C GLU A 2 -4.92 -10.33 -11.49
N ASN A 3 -5.20 -9.81 -10.29
CA ASN A 3 -4.63 -10.34 -9.05
C ASN A 3 -5.37 -11.57 -8.50
N ILE A 4 -6.52 -11.96 -9.08
CA ILE A 4 -7.33 -13.09 -8.57
C ILE A 4 -6.59 -14.43 -8.68
N PRO A 5 -5.92 -14.78 -9.80
CA PRO A 5 -5.15 -16.03 -9.89
C PRO A 5 -4.04 -16.12 -8.84
N THR A 6 -3.29 -15.04 -8.64
CA THR A 6 -2.22 -14.94 -7.62
C THR A 6 -2.78 -15.13 -6.22
N TYR A 7 -3.91 -14.49 -5.91
CA TYR A 7 -4.58 -14.64 -4.62
C TYR A 7 -4.96 -16.10 -4.35
N ILE A 8 -5.57 -16.78 -5.34
CA ILE A 8 -5.96 -18.18 -5.24
C ILE A 8 -4.74 -19.07 -5.05
N ASN A 9 -3.68 -18.87 -5.83
CA ASN A 9 -2.46 -19.67 -5.75
C ASN A 9 -1.79 -19.56 -4.38
N ARG A 10 -1.68 -18.34 -3.84
CA ARG A 10 -1.11 -18.11 -2.51
C ARG A 10 -2.00 -18.66 -1.39
N LYS A 11 -3.32 -18.47 -1.48
CA LYS A 11 -4.29 -19.04 -0.54
C LYS A 11 -4.19 -20.56 -0.44
N HIS A 12 -3.93 -21.23 -1.56
CA HIS A 12 -3.77 -22.70 -1.62
C HIS A 12 -2.31 -23.17 -1.45
N GLY A 13 -1.38 -22.29 -1.11
CA GLY A 13 0.03 -22.64 -0.91
C GLY A 13 0.78 -23.07 -2.17
N ARG A 14 0.23 -22.79 -3.37
CA ARG A 14 0.85 -23.09 -4.67
C ARG A 14 1.89 -22.05 -5.07
N GLU A 15 1.85 -20.88 -4.44
CA GLU A 15 2.80 -19.78 -4.61
C GLU A 15 3.19 -19.23 -3.24
N LYS A 16 4.46 -18.84 -3.07
CA LYS A 16 4.92 -18.20 -1.84
C LYS A 16 4.37 -16.78 -1.74
N VAL A 17 3.91 -16.41 -0.55
CA VAL A 17 3.58 -15.01 -0.25
C VAL A 17 4.88 -14.23 -0.13
N VAL A 18 4.98 -13.14 -0.89
CA VAL A 18 6.11 -12.21 -0.84
C VAL A 18 5.55 -10.83 -0.52
N TYR A 19 6.13 -10.20 0.51
CA TYR A 19 5.79 -8.84 0.91
C TYR A 19 6.86 -7.88 0.41
N MET A 20 6.45 -6.70 -0.07
CA MET A 20 7.38 -5.67 -0.54
C MET A 20 8.23 -5.07 0.59
N HIS A 21 7.72 -5.12 1.82
CA HIS A 21 8.39 -4.60 3.01
C HIS A 21 7.85 -5.31 4.26
N ALA A 22 8.69 -5.51 5.29
CA ALA A 22 8.29 -6.20 6.53
C ALA A 22 7.08 -5.55 7.22
N LEU A 23 6.98 -4.22 7.15
CA LEU A 23 5.84 -3.49 7.74
C LEU A 23 4.52 -3.66 6.98
N LEU A 24 4.56 -4.16 5.75
CA LEU A 24 3.35 -4.48 4.99
C LEU A 24 2.83 -5.88 5.30
N GLU A 25 3.65 -6.74 5.89
CA GLU A 25 3.24 -8.09 6.27
C GLU A 25 1.98 -8.09 7.15
N PRO A 26 1.90 -7.36 8.29
CA PRO A 26 0.70 -7.36 9.12
C PRO A 26 -0.54 -6.77 8.41
N ILE A 27 -0.34 -5.87 7.43
CA ILE A 27 -1.43 -5.20 6.70
C ILE A 27 -1.99 -6.10 5.58
N LEU A 28 -1.12 -6.87 4.94
CA LEU A 28 -1.43 -7.67 3.75
C LEU A 28 -1.50 -9.17 4.05
N ALA A 29 -1.32 -9.60 5.30
CA ALA A 29 -1.36 -11.00 5.70
C ALA A 29 -2.68 -11.67 5.32
N GLU A 30 -3.80 -11.01 5.62
CA GLU A 30 -5.15 -11.52 5.31
C GLU A 30 -5.42 -11.63 3.81
N THR A 31 -4.68 -10.86 3.01
CA THR A 31 -4.83 -10.81 1.55
C THR A 31 -3.65 -11.43 0.81
N TYR A 32 -2.85 -12.27 1.49
CA TYR A 32 -1.72 -13.00 0.92
C TYR A 32 -0.72 -12.10 0.17
N GLY A 33 -0.41 -10.94 0.73
CA GLY A 33 0.54 -9.98 0.16
C GLY A 33 0.00 -9.15 -1.00
N ILE A 34 -1.32 -9.20 -1.28
CA ILE A 34 -1.96 -8.45 -2.36
C ILE A 34 -2.77 -7.31 -1.75
N MET A 35 -2.56 -6.08 -2.23
CA MET A 35 -3.35 -4.93 -1.78
C MET A 35 -4.69 -4.91 -2.51
N ILE A 36 -5.78 -5.17 -1.78
CA ILE A 36 -7.14 -5.30 -2.32
C ILE A 36 -8.02 -4.15 -1.82
N TYR A 37 -7.83 -3.73 -0.57
CA TYR A 37 -8.69 -2.75 0.10
C TYR A 37 -8.09 -1.35 0.14
N GLN A 38 -8.96 -0.34 0.19
CA GLN A 38 -8.53 1.06 0.26
C GLN A 38 -7.92 1.41 1.62
N GLU A 39 -8.37 0.71 2.66
CA GLU A 39 -7.88 0.81 4.03
C GLU A 39 -6.44 0.31 4.11
N GLN A 40 -6.08 -0.74 3.36
CA GLN A 40 -4.70 -1.24 3.28
C GLN A 40 -3.75 -0.20 2.67
N VAL A 41 -4.21 0.56 1.67
CA VAL A 41 -3.44 1.66 1.08
C VAL A 41 -3.17 2.74 2.14
N GLN A 42 -4.19 3.11 2.90
CA GLN A 42 -4.08 4.16 3.93
C GLN A 42 -3.18 3.73 5.09
N GLN A 43 -3.34 2.50 5.57
CA GLN A 43 -2.49 1.90 6.60
C GLN A 43 -1.04 1.81 6.11
N ALA A 44 -0.83 1.37 4.86
CA ALA A 44 0.49 1.34 4.25
C ALA A 44 1.11 2.74 4.21
N ALA A 45 0.38 3.79 3.82
CA ALA A 45 0.91 5.15 3.80
C ALA A 45 1.32 5.66 5.20
N ARG A 46 0.51 5.37 6.22
CA ARG A 46 0.84 5.71 7.61
C ARG A 46 2.07 4.95 8.08
N ASP A 47 2.08 3.63 7.90
CA ASP A 47 3.11 2.77 8.45
C ASP A 47 4.39 2.82 7.61
N LEU A 48 4.32 3.16 6.32
CA LEU A 48 5.43 3.32 5.37
C LEU A 48 6.01 4.72 5.26
N ALA A 49 5.26 5.78 5.55
CA ALA A 49 5.70 7.15 5.33
C ALA A 49 5.23 8.13 6.41
N GLY A 50 4.73 7.63 7.55
CA GLY A 50 4.35 8.48 8.68
C GLY A 50 3.18 9.43 8.38
N TYR A 51 2.33 9.08 7.41
CA TYR A 51 1.12 9.87 7.12
C TYR A 51 0.16 9.87 8.32
N THR A 52 -0.50 11.00 8.57
CA THR A 52 -1.70 11.01 9.43
C THR A 52 -2.85 10.28 8.72
N LEU A 53 -3.89 9.88 9.45
CA LEU A 53 -5.08 9.27 8.83
C LEU A 53 -5.69 10.17 7.74
N GLY A 54 -5.80 11.48 8.01
CA GLY A 54 -6.28 12.44 7.01
C GLY A 54 -5.34 12.58 5.81
N GLY A 55 -4.02 12.58 6.03
CA GLY A 55 -3.05 12.63 4.94
C GLY A 55 -3.11 11.38 4.06
N ALA A 56 -3.29 10.20 4.66
CA ALA A 56 -3.38 8.94 3.94
C ALA A 56 -4.63 8.89 3.03
N ASP A 57 -5.76 9.47 3.46
CA ASP A 57 -6.93 9.61 2.60
C ASP A 57 -6.70 10.60 1.45
N LEU A 58 -5.99 11.72 1.69
CA LEU A 58 -5.61 12.65 0.63
C LEU A 58 -4.77 11.96 -0.45
N LEU A 59 -3.77 11.15 -0.05
CA LEU A 59 -2.97 10.34 -0.96
C LEU A 59 -3.85 9.39 -1.79
N ARG A 60 -4.77 8.67 -1.13
CA ARG A 60 -5.72 7.76 -1.79
C ARG A 60 -6.58 8.48 -2.82
N ARG A 61 -7.08 9.68 -2.51
CA ARG A 61 -7.88 10.50 -3.43
C ARG A 61 -7.06 10.98 -4.63
N ALA A 62 -5.83 11.44 -4.40
CA ALA A 62 -4.92 11.86 -5.47
C ALA A 62 -4.64 10.70 -6.46
N MET A 63 -4.36 9.49 -5.94
CA MET A 63 -4.20 8.28 -6.76
C MET A 63 -5.44 7.95 -7.59
N GLY A 64 -6.64 8.14 -7.03
CA GLY A 64 -7.90 7.92 -7.76
C GLY A 64 -8.10 8.89 -8.91
N LYS A 65 -7.71 10.16 -8.73
CA LYS A 65 -7.83 11.21 -9.77
C LYS A 65 -6.72 11.14 -10.83
N LYS A 66 -5.57 10.52 -10.52
CA LYS A 66 -4.40 10.39 -11.40
C LYS A 66 -3.86 11.74 -11.91
N ILE A 67 -3.94 12.79 -11.08
CA ILE A 67 -3.36 14.10 -11.40
C ILE A 67 -1.87 14.03 -11.15
N LYS A 68 -1.07 14.19 -12.22
CA LYS A 68 0.38 14.01 -12.17
C LYS A 68 1.06 14.91 -11.13
N GLU A 69 0.71 16.20 -11.12
CA GLU A 69 1.30 17.19 -10.21
C GLU A 69 1.01 16.86 -8.74
N GLU A 70 -0.22 16.42 -8.42
CA GLU A 70 -0.57 15.98 -7.05
C GLU A 70 0.19 14.69 -6.68
N MET A 71 0.33 13.74 -7.62
CA MET A 71 1.05 12.49 -7.40
C MET A 71 2.55 12.72 -7.17
N ASP A 72 3.16 13.65 -7.90
CA ASP A 72 4.57 14.00 -7.76
C ASP A 72 4.82 14.62 -6.37
N GLN A 73 3.97 15.55 -5.93
CA GLN A 73 4.03 16.11 -4.57
C GLN A 73 3.87 15.02 -3.49
N GLN A 74 2.90 14.12 -3.66
CA GLN A 74 2.69 13.03 -2.72
C GLN A 74 3.86 12.04 -2.69
N ARG A 75 4.51 11.80 -3.83
CA ARG A 75 5.71 10.97 -3.91
C ARG A 75 6.85 11.56 -3.09
N ASP A 76 7.09 12.85 -3.21
CA ASP A 76 8.15 13.53 -2.45
C ASP A 76 7.87 13.46 -0.95
N ILE A 77 6.62 13.71 -0.54
CA ILE A 77 6.19 13.55 0.86
C ILE A 77 6.42 12.11 1.35
N PHE A 78 6.10 11.12 0.52
CA PHE A 78 6.23 9.70 0.89
C PHE A 78 7.69 9.29 1.09
N VAL A 79 8.60 9.74 0.22
CA VAL A 79 10.03 9.39 0.29
C VAL A 79 10.75 10.17 1.39
N ASP A 80 10.43 11.46 1.55
CA ASP A 80 11.11 12.34 2.52
C ASP A 80 10.76 12.00 3.97
N ARG A 81 9.49 11.63 4.23
CA ARG A 81 9.01 11.42 5.60
C ARG A 81 9.55 10.17 6.31
N ARG A 82 10.30 9.28 5.64
CA ARG A 82 10.70 8.03 6.30
C ARG A 82 12.13 7.52 6.09
N TRP A 83 13.07 8.30 6.61
CA TRP A 83 14.31 7.76 7.17
C TRP A 83 14.62 8.32 8.56
N GLN A 84 13.60 8.69 9.36
CA GLN A 84 13.78 9.25 10.71
C GLN A 84 13.42 8.29 11.87
N LYS A 85 13.40 6.98 11.65
CA LYS A 85 13.31 6.00 12.75
C LYS A 85 14.28 4.85 12.55
#